data_AF-A0A834LY17-F1
#
_entry.id   AF-A0A834LY17-F1
#
_cell.length_a   1.000
_cell.length_b   1.000
_cell.length_c   1.000
_cell.angle_alpha   90.00
_cell.angle_beta   90.00
_cell.angle_gamma   90.00
#
_symmetry.space_group_name_H-M   'P 1'
#
loop_
_entity.id
_entity.type
_entity.pdbx_description
1 polymer ?
#
loop_
_entity_poly.entity_id
_entity_poly.type
_entity_poly.pdbx_seq_one_letter_code
_entity_poly.pdbx_strand_id
1 'polypeptide(L)'
;MPEFCQRWASKSVAFVVQVVTKLADSGEDLTLQFTWAEINIKPWESILKEIREGNKRIRWMEREPYAYWKGNPFVAETRKNLLTCNVSEKQDWNARLFVQDWILESQQGYQQSGLASQCTYRYKIYIEGWAWSVSEKYILACDSETLIVKPKFYDFFIRSLQPVHHYWPIRDDDKCRSLKFAVHWGNNHKQKAQAIGRAASDFIQEDLKMDYVYDYMFHLLNEYANLLNFKPEIPEGAVEFCSETMVCNAKGLEKKFMMESLAKGPSITNPCTLPPPYEPHVLGVFLRRKTNSIKQVEEWERRYWESLDKKQ
;
A
#
# COMPACT_ATOMS: atom_id res chain seq x y z
N MET A 1 34.65 18.98 6.81
CA MET A 1 33.35 18.73 7.47
C MET A 1 32.87 20.02 8.13
N PRO A 2 32.57 21.05 7.33
CA PRO A 2 31.22 21.68 7.41
C PRO A 2 30.61 22.09 6.04
N GLU A 3 31.35 21.95 4.92
CA GLU A 3 30.91 22.50 3.62
C GLU A 3 29.77 21.74 2.93
N PHE A 4 29.43 20.53 3.37
CA PHE A 4 28.36 19.74 2.74
C PHE A 4 26.95 20.21 3.16
N CYS A 5 26.79 20.77 4.37
CA CYS A 5 25.49 21.30 4.84
C CYS A 5 25.18 22.72 4.36
N GLN A 6 26.18 23.52 3.93
CA GLN A 6 26.00 24.96 3.70
C GLN A 6 25.55 25.36 2.28
N ARG A 7 25.30 24.42 1.36
CA ARG A 7 25.03 24.75 -0.06
C ARG A 7 23.61 24.54 -0.57
N TRP A 8 22.61 24.59 0.31
CA TRP A 8 21.20 24.50 -0.10
C TRP A 8 20.31 25.56 0.56
N ALA A 9 20.65 26.84 0.34
CA ALA A 9 19.80 27.96 0.74
C ALA A 9 18.98 28.48 -0.46
N SER A 10 17.93 27.76 -0.83
CA SER A 10 16.80 28.33 -1.56
C SER A 10 15.55 28.27 -0.68
N LYS A 11 14.61 29.21 -0.87
CA LYS A 11 13.43 29.39 0.00
C LYS A 11 12.56 28.12 0.15
N SER A 12 12.65 27.17 -0.78
CA SER A 12 11.96 25.88 -0.72
C SER A 12 12.58 24.89 0.28
N VAL A 13 13.90 24.95 0.51
CA VAL A 13 14.63 23.96 1.32
C VAL A 13 14.43 24.18 2.83
N ALA A 14 14.39 25.43 3.29
CA ALA A 14 14.15 25.75 4.69
C ALA A 14 12.79 25.21 5.20
N PHE A 15 11.81 25.12 4.29
CA PHE A 15 10.50 24.55 4.58
C PHE A 15 10.49 23.01 4.57
N VAL A 16 11.20 22.38 3.62
CA VAL A 16 11.42 20.91 3.60
C VAL A 16 12.05 20.45 4.92
N VAL A 17 13.04 21.19 5.44
CA VAL A 17 13.66 20.90 6.73
C VAL A 17 12.68 21.06 7.89
N GLN A 18 11.77 22.05 7.86
CA GLN A 18 10.76 22.27 8.91
C GLN A 18 9.62 21.23 8.92
N VAL A 19 9.18 20.73 7.76
CA VAL A 19 8.13 19.70 7.71
C VAL A 19 8.67 18.33 8.11
N VAL A 20 9.89 18.00 7.71
CA VAL A 20 10.56 16.76 8.12
C VAL A 20 10.82 16.76 9.63
N THR A 21 11.20 17.89 10.22
CA THR A 21 11.42 18.00 11.69
C THR A 21 10.14 17.92 12.51
N LYS A 22 9.00 18.43 12.03
CA LYS A 22 7.73 18.33 12.77
C LYS A 22 7.09 16.93 12.75
N LEU A 23 7.42 16.10 11.77
CA LEU A 23 7.04 14.68 11.71
C LEU A 23 7.96 13.81 12.60
N ALA A 24 9.18 14.27 12.87
CA ALA A 24 10.11 13.59 13.78
C ALA A 24 9.67 13.66 15.26
N ASP A 25 8.94 14.71 15.69
CA ASP A 25 8.44 14.82 17.07
C ASP A 25 7.32 13.82 17.41
N SER A 26 6.70 13.18 16.41
CA SER A 26 5.79 12.03 16.59
C SER A 26 6.47 10.67 16.51
N GLY A 27 7.79 10.61 16.29
CA GLY A 27 8.51 9.36 16.02
C GLY A 27 8.16 8.72 14.67
N GLU A 28 7.56 9.48 13.75
CA GLU A 28 7.11 8.99 12.44
C GLU A 28 7.79 9.80 11.33
N ASP A 29 8.98 9.37 10.92
CA ASP A 29 9.63 9.82 9.69
C ASP A 29 8.92 9.23 8.45
N LEU A 30 8.86 9.97 7.35
CA LEU A 30 8.26 9.50 6.10
C LEU A 30 9.08 8.36 5.45
N THR A 31 10.39 8.32 5.71
CA THR A 31 11.24 7.17 5.39
C THR A 31 10.83 5.92 6.20
N LEU A 32 10.25 6.10 7.40
CA LEU A 32 9.67 5.02 8.22
C LEU A 32 8.31 4.51 7.71
N GLN A 33 7.60 5.19 6.80
CA GLN A 33 6.40 4.57 6.19
C GLN A 33 6.74 3.42 5.23
N PHE A 34 7.98 3.38 4.74
CA PHE A 34 8.48 2.45 3.74
C PHE A 34 9.46 1.40 4.31
N THR A 35 9.63 1.35 5.62
CA THR A 35 10.35 0.29 6.36
C THR A 35 9.66 0.06 7.70
N TRP A 36 9.62 -1.18 8.21
CA TRP A 36 9.05 -1.45 9.55
C TRP A 36 9.98 -2.40 10.30
N ALA A 37 11.01 -1.82 10.93
CA ALA A 37 12.06 -2.59 11.58
C ALA A 37 11.54 -3.37 12.79
N GLU A 38 10.51 -2.85 13.49
CA GLU A 38 9.91 -3.47 14.68
C GLU A 38 9.35 -4.85 14.36
N ILE A 39 8.77 -5.00 13.17
CA ILE A 39 8.18 -6.25 12.66
C ILE A 39 8.99 -6.88 11.52
N ASN A 40 10.27 -6.53 11.42
CA ASN A 40 11.24 -7.11 10.48
C ASN A 40 10.83 -6.99 8.99
N ILE A 41 10.15 -5.91 8.61
CA ILE A 41 9.90 -5.57 7.21
C ILE A 41 11.03 -4.65 6.73
N LYS A 42 11.72 -5.11 5.69
CA LYS A 42 12.84 -4.41 5.07
C LYS A 42 12.40 -3.11 4.39
N PRO A 43 13.37 -2.21 4.08
CA PRO A 43 13.10 -1.04 3.25
C PRO A 43 12.44 -1.40 1.91
N TRP A 44 11.65 -0.45 1.42
CA TRP A 44 10.76 -0.65 0.28
C TRP A 44 11.42 -1.23 -0.95
N GLU A 45 12.58 -0.72 -1.39
CA GLU A 45 13.26 -1.27 -2.57
C GLU A 45 13.64 -2.75 -2.40
N SER A 46 14.08 -3.12 -1.20
CA SER A 46 14.55 -4.47 -0.91
C SER A 46 13.39 -5.44 -0.79
N ILE A 47 12.32 -5.07 -0.06
CA ILE A 47 11.13 -5.91 0.04
C ILE A 47 10.40 -6.03 -1.29
N LEU A 48 10.40 -4.98 -2.12
CA LEU A 48 9.79 -5.01 -3.45
C LEU A 48 10.51 -5.99 -4.39
N LYS A 49 11.85 -6.05 -4.32
CA LYS A 49 12.68 -7.08 -5.00
C LYS A 49 12.36 -8.48 -4.48
N GLU A 50 12.25 -8.65 -3.16
CA GLU A 50 11.91 -9.95 -2.58
C GLU A 50 10.52 -10.45 -2.98
N ILE A 51 9.52 -9.57 -3.01
CA ILE A 51 8.17 -9.92 -3.48
C ILE A 51 8.21 -10.28 -4.97
N ARG A 52 8.96 -9.53 -5.79
CA ARG A 52 9.13 -9.85 -7.22
C ARG A 52 9.72 -11.26 -7.43
N GLU A 53 10.71 -11.65 -6.63
CA GLU A 53 11.25 -13.02 -6.66
C GLU A 53 10.28 -14.04 -6.04
N GLY A 54 9.55 -13.65 -4.98
CA GLY A 54 8.49 -14.45 -4.36
C GLY A 54 7.39 -14.84 -5.33
N ASN A 55 6.97 -13.91 -6.20
CA ASN A 55 5.95 -14.14 -7.23
C ASN A 55 6.33 -15.23 -8.23
N LYS A 56 7.64 -15.44 -8.46
CA LYS A 56 8.15 -16.46 -9.38
C LYS A 56 8.16 -17.87 -8.78
N ARG A 57 8.02 -18.02 -7.46
CA ARG A 57 8.10 -19.32 -6.77
C ARG A 57 6.97 -20.27 -7.13
N ILE A 58 5.77 -19.74 -7.35
CA ILE A 58 4.57 -20.51 -7.72
C ILE A 58 3.91 -19.83 -8.90
N ARG A 59 3.68 -20.56 -9.98
CA ARG A 59 2.96 -20.04 -11.15
C ARG A 59 1.55 -19.65 -10.73
N TRP A 60 1.04 -18.53 -11.23
CA TRP A 60 -0.28 -18.03 -10.82
C TRP A 60 -1.41 -19.08 -10.94
N MET A 61 -1.36 -19.91 -11.99
CA MET A 61 -2.35 -20.99 -12.20
C MET A 61 -2.31 -22.09 -11.13
N GLU A 62 -1.18 -22.29 -10.46
CA GLU A 62 -0.97 -23.30 -9.42
C GLU A 62 -1.25 -22.75 -8.02
N ARG A 63 -1.48 -21.44 -7.89
CA ARG A 63 -1.85 -20.82 -6.60
C ARG A 63 -3.21 -21.30 -6.12
N GLU A 64 -3.37 -21.31 -4.80
CA GLU A 64 -4.60 -21.71 -4.13
C GLU A 64 -5.79 -20.85 -4.59
N PRO A 65 -6.93 -21.46 -4.97
CA PRO A 65 -8.05 -20.78 -5.63
C PRO A 65 -8.98 -20.02 -4.66
N TYR A 66 -8.46 -19.57 -3.52
CA TYR A 66 -9.22 -18.95 -2.44
C TYR A 66 -8.79 -17.50 -2.19
N ALA A 67 -9.70 -16.70 -1.63
CA ALA A 67 -9.36 -15.40 -1.09
C ALA A 67 -8.62 -15.54 0.23
N TYR A 68 -7.50 -14.86 0.37
CA TYR A 68 -6.64 -14.94 1.54
C TYR A 68 -6.52 -13.60 2.25
N TRP A 69 -6.61 -13.66 3.58
CA TRP A 69 -6.25 -12.55 4.47
C TRP A 69 -5.57 -13.08 5.72
N LYS A 70 -4.48 -12.43 6.14
CA LYS A 70 -3.85 -12.64 7.44
C LYS A 70 -3.58 -11.28 8.06
N GLY A 71 -4.10 -11.03 9.25
CA GLY A 71 -3.95 -9.72 9.91
C GLY A 71 -4.52 -9.68 11.32
N ASN A 72 -4.27 -8.58 12.03
CA ASN A 72 -4.81 -8.37 13.36
C ASN A 72 -6.28 -7.88 13.25
N PRO A 73 -7.28 -8.66 13.69
CA PRO A 73 -8.68 -8.27 13.61
C PRO A 73 -9.09 -7.27 14.69
N PHE A 74 -8.35 -7.18 15.80
CA PHE A 74 -8.77 -6.43 16.98
C PHE A 74 -8.57 -4.91 16.87
N VAL A 75 -7.94 -4.45 15.80
CA VAL A 75 -7.68 -3.02 15.54
C VAL A 75 -8.88 -2.29 14.94
N ALA A 76 -9.84 -3.00 14.34
CA ALA A 76 -10.98 -2.36 13.68
C ALA A 76 -12.17 -3.30 13.57
N GLU A 77 -13.36 -2.76 13.76
CA GLU A 77 -14.61 -3.53 13.71
C GLU A 77 -14.85 -4.16 12.33
N THR A 78 -14.44 -3.49 11.24
CA THR A 78 -14.56 -4.06 9.89
C THR A 78 -13.72 -5.33 9.71
N ARG A 79 -12.55 -5.44 10.37
CA ARG A 79 -11.71 -6.64 10.34
C ARG A 79 -12.26 -7.78 11.20
N LYS A 80 -12.84 -7.46 12.35
CA LYS A 80 -13.58 -8.46 13.14
C LYS A 80 -14.73 -9.03 12.33
N ASN A 81 -15.51 -8.16 11.69
CA ASN A 81 -16.61 -8.57 10.80
C ASN A 81 -16.12 -9.39 9.60
N LEU A 82 -14.94 -9.10 9.05
CA LEU A 82 -14.37 -9.93 7.97
C LEU A 82 -14.20 -11.39 8.41
N LEU A 83 -13.80 -11.65 9.65
CA LEU A 83 -13.64 -13.03 10.16
C LEU A 83 -14.94 -13.84 10.14
N THR A 84 -16.11 -13.20 10.12
CA THR A 84 -17.40 -13.90 9.99
C THR A 84 -17.60 -14.52 8.60
N CYS A 85 -16.80 -14.12 7.61
CA CYS A 85 -16.77 -14.72 6.28
C CYS A 85 -15.95 -16.02 6.23
N ASN A 86 -15.40 -16.51 7.34
CA ASN A 86 -14.62 -17.76 7.34
C ASN A 86 -15.51 -19.00 7.16
N VAL A 87 -14.89 -20.14 6.86
CA VAL A 87 -15.57 -21.43 6.66
C VAL A 87 -16.33 -21.83 7.92
N SER A 88 -17.64 -22.07 7.77
CA SER A 88 -18.42 -22.86 8.73
C SER A 88 -18.70 -24.23 8.14
N GLU A 89 -19.04 -25.23 8.97
CA GLU A 89 -19.37 -26.58 8.51
C GLU A 89 -20.49 -26.62 7.44
N LYS A 90 -21.33 -25.58 7.41
CA LYS A 90 -22.49 -25.49 6.50
C LYS A 90 -22.26 -24.53 5.32
N GLN A 91 -21.23 -23.68 5.37
CA GLN A 91 -21.03 -22.61 4.39
C GLN A 91 -19.56 -22.24 4.22
N ASP A 92 -19.00 -22.54 3.04
CA ASP A 92 -17.71 -22.03 2.58
C ASP A 92 -17.93 -20.77 1.72
N TRP A 93 -17.26 -19.68 2.10
CA TRP A 93 -17.23 -18.41 1.37
C TRP A 93 -16.05 -18.31 0.39
N ASN A 94 -15.28 -19.38 0.22
CA ASN A 94 -14.02 -19.42 -0.50
C ASN A 94 -12.98 -18.43 0.04
N ALA A 95 -13.07 -18.09 1.33
CA ALA A 95 -12.15 -17.23 2.05
C ALA A 95 -11.34 -18.04 3.07
N ARG A 96 -10.07 -17.72 3.21
CA ARG A 96 -9.12 -18.29 4.16
C ARG A 96 -8.56 -17.13 4.98
N LEU A 97 -9.12 -16.96 6.17
CA LEU A 97 -8.89 -15.80 7.02
C LEU A 97 -8.13 -16.23 8.27
N PHE A 98 -6.99 -15.60 8.52
CA PHE A 98 -6.09 -15.97 9.60
C PHE A 98 -5.81 -14.78 10.52
N VAL A 99 -5.79 -15.03 11.83
CA VAL A 99 -5.41 -14.03 12.82
C VAL A 99 -3.89 -13.92 12.86
N GLN A 100 -3.39 -12.70 12.73
CA GLN A 100 -1.98 -12.37 12.92
C GLN A 100 -1.75 -11.95 14.37
N ASP A 101 -1.10 -12.81 15.15
CA ASP A 101 -0.65 -12.50 16.51
C ASP A 101 0.78 -11.96 16.47
N TRP A 102 0.92 -10.64 16.63
CA TRP A 102 2.22 -9.98 16.60
C TRP A 102 3.10 -10.29 17.82
N ILE A 103 2.51 -10.66 18.96
CA ILE A 103 3.25 -11.02 20.16
C ILE A 103 3.96 -12.36 19.92
N LEU A 104 3.22 -13.35 19.41
CA LEU A 104 3.77 -14.66 19.09
C LEU A 104 4.82 -14.59 17.98
N GLU A 105 4.58 -13.80 16.93
CA GLU A 105 5.54 -13.65 15.83
C GLU A 105 6.82 -12.96 16.28
N SER A 106 6.74 -11.97 17.16
CA SER A 106 7.93 -11.35 17.75
C SER A 106 8.77 -12.37 18.51
N GLN A 107 8.14 -13.32 19.21
CA GLN A 107 8.86 -14.39 19.94
C GLN A 107 9.49 -15.42 18.99
N GLN A 108 8.91 -15.61 17.80
CA GLN A 108 9.37 -16.57 16.79
C GLN A 108 10.25 -15.93 15.70
N GLY A 109 10.57 -14.64 15.80
CA GLY A 109 11.39 -13.92 14.82
C GLY A 109 10.71 -13.71 13.46
N TYR A 110 9.39 -13.57 13.44
CA TYR A 110 8.57 -13.25 12.26
C TYR A 110 8.63 -14.27 11.12
N GLN A 111 9.02 -15.52 11.40
CA GLN A 111 9.21 -16.56 10.39
C GLN A 111 7.96 -16.84 9.54
N GLN A 112 6.77 -16.63 10.11
CA GLN A 112 5.48 -16.88 9.45
C GLN A 112 4.83 -15.60 8.90
N SER A 113 5.51 -14.46 8.98
CA SER A 113 5.03 -13.14 8.55
C SER A 113 5.77 -12.55 7.35
N GLY A 114 6.70 -13.30 6.75
CA GLY A 114 7.41 -12.86 5.55
C GLY A 114 6.45 -12.50 4.42
N LEU A 115 6.53 -11.28 3.88
CA LEU A 115 5.56 -10.80 2.88
C LEU A 115 5.73 -11.53 1.53
N ALA A 116 6.98 -11.75 1.11
CA ALA A 116 7.30 -12.43 -0.15
C ALA A 116 6.91 -13.92 -0.19
N SER A 117 6.69 -14.57 0.96
CA SER A 117 6.20 -15.95 1.02
C SER A 117 4.67 -16.06 1.05
N GLN A 118 3.94 -14.94 1.13
CA GLN A 118 2.47 -14.94 1.22
C GLN A 118 1.76 -14.78 -0.13
N CYS A 119 2.49 -14.78 -1.25
CA CYS A 119 1.94 -14.67 -2.60
C CYS A 119 1.55 -16.06 -3.17
N THR A 120 0.88 -16.89 -2.37
CA THR A 120 0.55 -18.29 -2.69
C THR A 120 -0.92 -18.51 -3.07
N TYR A 121 -1.76 -17.50 -2.91
CA TYR A 121 -3.20 -17.53 -3.22
C TYR A 121 -3.50 -16.68 -4.45
N ARG A 122 -4.50 -17.08 -5.24
CA ARG A 122 -4.92 -16.31 -6.43
C ARG A 122 -5.51 -14.95 -6.08
N TYR A 123 -6.18 -14.85 -4.92
CA TYR A 123 -6.87 -13.64 -4.50
C TYR A 123 -6.39 -13.20 -3.11
N LYS A 124 -6.08 -11.91 -2.95
CA LYS A 124 -5.63 -11.33 -1.68
C LYS A 124 -6.60 -10.24 -1.24
N ILE A 125 -7.08 -10.31 -0.01
CA ILE A 125 -8.05 -9.33 0.50
C ILE A 125 -7.28 -8.17 1.12
N TYR A 126 -7.66 -6.96 0.74
CA TYR A 126 -7.29 -5.74 1.44
C TYR A 126 -8.49 -5.18 2.19
N ILE A 127 -8.26 -4.82 3.45
CA ILE A 127 -9.26 -4.22 4.34
C ILE A 127 -8.57 -3.27 5.33
N GLU A 128 -9.22 -2.14 5.56
CA GLU A 128 -8.73 -1.07 6.43
C GLU A 128 -8.64 -1.49 7.90
N GLY A 129 -7.82 -0.78 8.66
CA GLY A 129 -7.69 -0.91 10.12
C GLY A 129 -8.30 0.31 10.80
N TRP A 130 -7.54 0.96 11.68
CA TRP A 130 -7.88 2.28 12.22
C TRP A 130 -8.00 3.35 11.12
N ALA A 131 -7.15 3.24 10.09
CA ALA A 131 -7.12 4.08 8.91
C ALA A 131 -6.84 3.19 7.67
N TRP A 132 -6.20 3.76 6.62
CA TRP A 132 -5.62 2.94 5.56
C TRP A 132 -4.60 1.95 6.15
N SER A 133 -4.45 0.77 5.54
CA SER A 133 -3.50 -0.23 6.03
C SER A 133 -2.27 -0.24 5.14
N VAL A 134 -1.09 -0.12 5.75
CA VAL A 134 0.21 -0.18 5.04
C VAL A 134 0.44 -1.49 4.30
N SER A 135 -0.38 -2.52 4.57
CA SER A 135 -0.36 -3.79 3.86
C SER A 135 -0.78 -3.69 2.38
N GLU A 136 -1.49 -2.64 1.98
CA GLU A 136 -2.04 -2.49 0.62
C GLU A 136 -0.99 -2.64 -0.47
N LYS A 137 0.11 -1.87 -0.36
CA LYS A 137 1.20 -1.88 -1.35
C LYS A 137 1.85 -3.25 -1.48
N TYR A 138 2.02 -3.99 -0.38
CA TYR A 138 2.60 -5.33 -0.40
C TYR A 138 1.63 -6.35 -0.99
N ILE A 139 0.33 -6.20 -0.75
CA ILE A 139 -0.72 -7.06 -1.30
C ILE A 139 -0.81 -6.89 -2.82
N LEU A 140 -0.84 -5.64 -3.29
CA LEU A 140 -0.89 -5.30 -4.71
C LEU A 140 0.34 -5.81 -5.46
N ALA A 141 1.51 -5.88 -4.81
CA ALA A 141 2.74 -6.40 -5.39
C ALA A 141 2.78 -7.93 -5.61
N CYS A 142 1.78 -8.72 -5.15
CA CYS A 142 1.86 -10.19 -5.14
C CYS A 142 1.50 -10.89 -6.47
N ASP A 143 1.23 -10.19 -7.59
CA ASP A 143 0.61 -10.75 -8.82
C ASP A 143 -0.77 -11.44 -8.57
N SER A 144 -1.29 -11.41 -7.35
CA SER A 144 -2.61 -11.92 -7.00
C SER A 144 -3.66 -10.87 -7.32
N GLU A 145 -4.85 -11.29 -7.73
CA GLU A 145 -5.96 -10.37 -7.87
C GLU A 145 -6.31 -9.80 -6.48
N THR A 146 -6.14 -8.50 -6.32
CA THR A 146 -6.37 -7.84 -5.04
C THR A 146 -7.85 -7.51 -4.90
N LEU A 147 -8.50 -8.04 -3.88
CA LEU A 147 -9.88 -7.80 -3.53
C LEU A 147 -9.93 -6.66 -2.49
N ILE A 148 -10.26 -5.44 -2.93
CA ILE A 148 -10.28 -4.26 -2.06
C ILE A 148 -11.68 -4.07 -1.49
N VAL A 149 -11.84 -4.28 -0.18
CA VAL A 149 -13.04 -3.86 0.54
C VAL A 149 -13.13 -2.33 0.47
N LYS A 150 -14.28 -1.82 0.04
CA LYS A 150 -14.53 -0.40 -0.25
C LYS A 150 -13.83 0.53 0.76
N PRO A 151 -12.75 1.22 0.36
CA PRO A 151 -11.93 2.00 1.28
C PRO A 151 -12.60 3.33 1.61
N LYS A 152 -12.35 3.82 2.83
CA LYS A 152 -12.74 5.16 3.30
C LYS A 152 -11.53 6.11 3.32
N PHE A 153 -10.34 5.55 3.53
CA PHE A 153 -9.07 6.26 3.61
C PHE A 153 -8.30 6.11 2.29
N TYR A 154 -7.46 7.11 2.00
CA TYR A 154 -6.67 7.15 0.77
C TYR A 154 -5.23 7.49 1.08
N ASP A 155 -4.34 6.55 0.78
CA ASP A 155 -2.92 6.81 0.58
C ASP A 155 -2.70 7.51 -0.79
N PHE A 156 -1.54 8.15 -0.98
CA PHE A 156 -1.30 9.05 -2.11
C PHE A 156 -1.42 8.35 -3.48
N PHE A 157 -1.03 7.08 -3.57
CA PHE A 157 -1.05 6.31 -4.83
C PHE A 157 -2.41 5.66 -5.13
N ILE A 158 -3.29 5.46 -4.13
CA ILE A 158 -4.56 4.73 -4.29
C ILE A 158 -5.50 5.42 -5.28
N ARG A 159 -5.39 6.75 -5.39
CA ARG A 159 -6.21 7.55 -6.32
C ARG A 159 -5.99 7.15 -7.77
N SER A 160 -4.79 6.69 -8.12
CA SER A 160 -4.43 6.21 -9.44
C SER A 160 -4.98 4.82 -9.75
N LEU A 161 -5.37 4.04 -8.74
CA LEU A 161 -5.87 2.68 -8.93
C LEU A 161 -7.25 2.65 -9.61
N GLN A 162 -7.42 1.75 -10.57
CA GLN A 162 -8.65 1.57 -11.35
C GLN A 162 -9.29 0.20 -11.04
N PRO A 163 -10.59 0.16 -10.65
CA PRO A 163 -11.30 -1.09 -10.45
C PRO A 163 -11.41 -1.88 -11.75
N VAL A 164 -11.34 -3.21 -11.64
CA VAL A 164 -11.31 -4.19 -12.73
C VAL A 164 -10.10 -4.02 -13.67
N HIS A 165 -9.10 -3.24 -13.26
CA HIS A 165 -7.80 -3.14 -13.91
C HIS A 165 -6.66 -3.43 -12.94
N HIS A 166 -6.60 -2.71 -11.81
CA HIS A 166 -5.59 -2.93 -10.76
C HIS A 166 -6.14 -3.72 -9.56
N TYR A 167 -7.46 -3.78 -9.39
CA TYR A 167 -8.07 -4.50 -8.27
C TYR A 167 -9.52 -4.85 -8.54
N TRP A 168 -10.07 -5.79 -7.78
CA TRP A 168 -11.49 -6.12 -7.77
C TRP A 168 -12.20 -5.42 -6.60
N PRO A 169 -13.25 -4.61 -6.83
CA PRO A 169 -13.96 -3.92 -5.77
C PRO A 169 -14.85 -4.89 -4.97
N ILE A 170 -14.81 -4.79 -3.64
CA ILE A 170 -15.65 -5.56 -2.70
C ILE A 170 -16.53 -4.61 -1.91
N ARG A 171 -17.82 -4.93 -1.82
CA ARG A 171 -18.79 -4.18 -1.01
C ARG A 171 -18.49 -4.30 0.48
N ASP A 172 -18.45 -3.19 1.20
CA ASP A 172 -18.27 -3.22 2.67
C ASP A 172 -19.55 -3.65 3.39
N ASP A 173 -20.73 -3.28 2.88
CA ASP A 173 -22.02 -3.61 3.47
C ASP A 173 -22.43 -5.09 3.35
N ASP A 174 -21.92 -5.81 2.34
CA ASP A 174 -22.18 -7.24 2.12
C ASP A 174 -20.92 -8.02 1.70
N LYS A 175 -19.84 -7.79 2.46
CA LYS A 175 -18.48 -8.24 2.10
C LYS A 175 -18.33 -9.74 1.90
N CYS A 176 -19.00 -10.59 2.69
CA CYS A 176 -18.84 -12.04 2.55
C CYS A 176 -19.43 -12.57 1.23
N ARG A 177 -20.62 -12.09 0.85
CA ARG A 177 -21.24 -12.44 -0.44
C ARG A 177 -20.44 -11.87 -1.61
N SER A 178 -19.99 -10.63 -1.49
CA SER A 178 -19.16 -9.97 -2.51
C SER A 178 -17.82 -10.69 -2.71
N LEU A 179 -17.14 -11.11 -1.64
CA LEU A 179 -15.92 -11.93 -1.70
C LEU A 179 -16.17 -13.29 -2.38
N LYS A 180 -17.23 -14.00 -2.00
CA LYS A 180 -17.56 -15.29 -2.61
C LYS A 180 -17.87 -15.17 -4.09
N PHE A 181 -18.59 -14.13 -4.49
CA PHE A 181 -18.83 -13.83 -5.90
C PHE A 181 -17.52 -13.53 -6.64
N ALA A 182 -16.66 -12.66 -6.09
CA ALA A 182 -15.37 -12.31 -6.69
C ALA A 182 -14.49 -13.55 -6.94
N VAL A 183 -14.36 -14.44 -5.94
CA VAL A 183 -13.59 -15.67 -6.07
C VAL A 183 -14.22 -16.63 -7.07
N HIS A 184 -15.56 -16.75 -7.09
CA HIS A 184 -16.26 -17.56 -8.09
C HIS A 184 -16.01 -17.03 -9.51
N TRP A 185 -16.18 -15.73 -9.73
CA TRP A 185 -15.96 -15.08 -11.01
C TRP A 185 -14.51 -15.26 -11.47
N GLY A 186 -13.54 -14.98 -10.59
CA GLY A 186 -12.13 -15.06 -10.91
C GLY A 186 -11.69 -16.48 -11.26
N ASN A 187 -12.21 -17.50 -10.58
CA ASN A 187 -11.88 -18.89 -10.86
C ASN A 187 -12.47 -19.37 -12.19
N ASN A 188 -13.57 -18.78 -12.64
CA ASN A 188 -14.16 -19.01 -13.96
C ASN A 188 -13.54 -18.13 -15.06
N HIS A 189 -12.79 -17.08 -14.69
CA HIS A 189 -12.15 -16.13 -15.60
C HIS A 189 -10.65 -15.97 -15.29
N LYS A 190 -9.96 -17.09 -15.09
CA LYS A 190 -8.57 -17.17 -14.61
C LYS A 190 -7.61 -16.20 -15.30
N GLN A 191 -7.64 -16.12 -16.62
CA GLN A 191 -6.76 -15.23 -17.39
C GLN A 191 -7.04 -13.74 -17.09
N LYS A 192 -8.31 -13.36 -16.90
CA LYS A 192 -8.68 -11.97 -16.56
C LYS A 192 -8.28 -11.64 -15.12
N ALA A 193 -8.54 -12.54 -14.18
CA ALA A 193 -8.12 -12.41 -12.79
C ALA A 193 -6.59 -12.25 -12.67
N GLN A 194 -5.83 -13.08 -13.39
CA GLN A 194 -4.38 -12.97 -13.46
C GLN A 194 -3.93 -11.63 -14.05
N ALA A 195 -4.58 -11.15 -15.11
CA ALA A 195 -4.25 -9.87 -15.73
C ALA A 195 -4.48 -8.68 -14.77
N ILE A 196 -5.55 -8.73 -13.96
CA ILE A 196 -5.81 -7.71 -12.93
C ILE A 196 -4.70 -7.72 -11.87
N GLY A 197 -4.36 -8.89 -11.33
CA GLY A 197 -3.28 -9.02 -10.35
C GLY A 197 -1.91 -8.60 -10.88
N ARG A 198 -1.61 -8.91 -12.15
CA ARG A 198 -0.38 -8.47 -12.81
C ARG A 198 -0.34 -6.96 -13.00
N ALA A 199 -1.41 -6.35 -13.52
CA ALA A 199 -1.44 -4.89 -13.71
C ALA A 199 -1.28 -4.13 -12.38
N ALA A 200 -1.81 -4.67 -11.28
CA ALA A 200 -1.59 -4.14 -9.94
C ALA A 200 -0.11 -4.19 -9.53
N SER A 201 0.51 -5.36 -9.74
CA SER A 201 1.90 -5.61 -9.40
C SER A 201 2.84 -4.75 -10.23
N ASP A 202 2.60 -4.65 -11.54
CA ASP A 202 3.37 -3.81 -12.47
C ASP A 202 3.31 -2.33 -12.01
N PHE A 203 2.13 -1.81 -11.68
CA PHE A 203 1.98 -0.46 -11.11
C PHE A 203 2.82 -0.27 -9.84
N ILE A 204 2.78 -1.21 -8.89
CA ILE A 204 3.58 -1.10 -7.66
C ILE A 204 5.08 -1.20 -7.93
N GLN A 205 5.48 -2.03 -8.88
CA GLN A 205 6.88 -2.31 -9.22
C GLN A 205 7.53 -1.18 -10.05
N GLU A 206 6.73 -0.47 -10.84
CA GLU A 206 7.21 0.52 -11.81
C GLU A 206 6.85 1.95 -11.42
N ASP A 207 5.62 2.19 -10.96
CA ASP A 207 5.08 3.53 -10.67
C ASP A 207 5.17 3.90 -9.18
N LEU A 208 5.36 2.93 -8.29
CA LEU A 208 5.57 3.16 -6.85
C LEU A 208 7.02 2.88 -6.41
N LYS A 209 8.02 3.14 -7.27
CA LYS A 209 9.45 3.04 -6.91
C LYS A 209 9.90 4.24 -6.07
N MET A 210 10.99 4.08 -5.30
CA MET A 210 11.48 5.13 -4.40
C MET A 210 11.78 6.46 -5.11
N ASP A 211 12.29 6.43 -6.36
CA ASP A 211 12.51 7.67 -7.13
C ASP A 211 11.21 8.49 -7.27
N TYR A 212 10.09 7.85 -7.59
CA TYR A 212 8.80 8.53 -7.73
C TYR A 212 8.18 8.91 -6.39
N VAL A 213 8.47 8.16 -5.32
CA VAL A 213 8.09 8.56 -3.95
C VAL A 213 8.82 9.85 -3.58
N TYR A 214 10.13 9.94 -3.83
CA TYR A 214 10.90 11.15 -3.57
C TYR A 214 10.47 12.32 -4.46
N ASP A 215 10.19 12.10 -5.75
CA ASP A 215 9.64 13.12 -6.63
C ASP A 215 8.28 13.64 -6.12
N TYR A 216 7.38 12.75 -5.70
CA TYR A 216 6.10 13.13 -5.12
C TYR A 216 6.28 14.01 -3.87
N MET A 217 7.16 13.61 -2.95
CA MET A 217 7.45 14.38 -1.75
C MET A 217 8.06 15.75 -2.06
N PHE A 218 9.02 15.79 -2.99
CA PHE A 218 9.65 17.03 -3.43
C PHE A 218 8.61 18.00 -3.99
N HIS A 219 7.77 17.55 -4.92
CA HIS A 219 6.73 18.39 -5.50
C HIS A 219 5.69 18.81 -4.47
N LEU A 220 5.24 17.90 -3.59
CA LEU A 220 4.28 18.22 -2.55
C LEU A 220 4.80 19.35 -1.64
N LEU A 221 6.04 19.24 -1.16
CA LEU A 221 6.63 20.23 -0.26
C LEU A 221 6.92 21.55 -0.99
N ASN A 222 7.36 21.49 -2.25
CA ASN A 222 7.64 22.68 -3.06
C ASN A 222 6.35 23.47 -3.38
N GLU A 223 5.29 22.78 -3.81
CA GLU A 223 4.00 23.43 -4.08
C GLU A 223 3.35 23.96 -2.79
N TYR A 224 3.47 23.24 -1.68
CA TYR A 224 3.01 23.76 -0.39
C TYR A 224 3.78 25.03 0.03
N ALA A 225 5.11 25.05 -0.15
CA ALA A 225 5.93 26.22 0.19
C ALA A 225 5.52 27.48 -0.58
N ASN A 226 5.02 27.33 -1.81
CA ASN A 226 4.50 28.44 -2.61
C ASN A 226 3.21 29.07 -2.03
N LEU A 227 2.49 28.34 -1.16
CA LEU A 227 1.27 28.84 -0.50
C LEU A 227 1.58 29.68 0.75
N LEU A 228 2.82 29.67 1.23
CA LEU A 228 3.21 30.41 2.43
C LEU A 228 3.13 31.92 2.17
N ASN A 229 2.34 32.60 3.00
CA ASN A 229 2.20 34.06 2.98
C ASN A 229 3.16 34.76 3.95
N PHE A 230 4.15 34.05 4.47
CA PHE A 230 5.18 34.55 5.38
C PHE A 230 6.55 33.98 4.99
N LYS A 231 7.61 34.61 5.49
CA LYS A 231 8.98 34.09 5.36
C LYS A 231 9.27 33.18 6.56
N PRO A 232 9.57 31.89 6.36
CA PRO A 232 9.94 31.01 7.47
C PRO A 232 11.20 31.48 8.19
N GLU A 233 11.18 31.40 9.52
CA GLU A 233 12.33 31.65 10.40
C GLU A 233 12.58 30.41 11.28
N ILE A 234 13.82 30.21 11.70
CA ILE A 234 14.21 29.09 12.57
C ILE A 234 13.74 29.43 14.00
N PRO A 235 12.87 28.61 14.62
CA PRO A 235 12.42 28.85 15.99
C PRO A 235 13.57 28.75 17.00
N GLU A 236 13.50 29.53 18.08
CA GLU A 236 14.42 29.38 19.21
C GLU A 236 14.31 27.96 19.79
N GLY A 237 15.46 27.32 20.05
CA GLY A 237 15.51 25.94 20.54
C GLY A 237 15.37 24.86 19.47
N ALA A 238 15.20 25.22 18.19
CA ALA A 238 15.21 24.24 17.10
C ALA A 238 16.59 23.57 16.98
N VAL A 239 16.59 22.25 16.79
CA VAL A 239 17.80 21.44 16.59
C VAL A 239 17.86 21.00 15.13
N GLU A 240 19.04 21.13 14.51
CA GLU A 240 19.27 20.64 13.15
C GLU A 240 19.18 19.11 13.13
N PHE A 241 18.42 18.58 12.17
CA PHE A 241 18.19 17.16 12.01
C PHE A 241 18.84 16.68 10.71
N CYS A 242 19.89 15.87 10.83
CA CYS A 242 20.62 15.29 9.71
C CYS A 242 20.52 13.75 9.69
N SER A 243 20.75 13.14 8.53
CA SER A 243 20.76 11.68 8.35
C SER A 243 21.67 10.96 9.35
N GLU A 244 22.84 11.52 9.61
CA GLU A 244 23.86 10.98 10.49
C GLU A 244 23.36 10.95 11.93
N THR A 245 22.76 12.05 12.40
CA THR A 245 22.17 12.15 13.73
C THR A 245 21.01 11.18 13.95
N MET A 246 20.24 10.86 12.91
CA MET A 246 19.19 9.82 12.98
C MET A 246 19.78 8.43 13.18
N VAL A 247 20.72 8.06 12.30
CA VAL A 247 21.31 6.72 12.27
C VAL A 247 22.20 6.45 13.49
N CYS A 248 22.84 7.48 14.06
CA CYS A 248 23.71 7.35 15.23
C CYS A 248 22.98 6.79 16.45
N ASN A 249 21.71 7.16 16.64
CA ASN A 249 20.91 6.74 17.79
C ASN A 249 20.23 5.38 17.58
N ALA A 250 19.97 5.00 16.33
CA ALA A 250 19.35 3.74 15.98
C ALA A 250 20.23 2.53 16.35
N LYS A 251 19.61 1.39 16.68
CA LYS A 251 20.30 0.14 17.05
C LYS A 251 19.72 -1.07 16.31
N GLY A 252 20.49 -2.16 16.26
CA GLY A 252 20.01 -3.45 15.73
C GLY A 252 19.48 -3.37 14.29
N LEU A 253 18.28 -3.93 14.08
CA LEU A 253 17.61 -3.97 12.78
C LEU A 253 17.23 -2.60 12.25
N GLU A 254 16.81 -1.69 13.13
CA GLU A 254 16.47 -0.31 12.76
C GLU A 254 17.68 0.37 12.10
N LYS A 255 18.84 0.34 12.76
CA LYS A 255 20.08 0.89 12.20
C LYS A 255 20.44 0.23 10.87
N LYS A 256 20.29 -1.09 10.78
CA LYS A 256 20.59 -1.84 9.55
C LYS A 256 19.71 -1.37 8.39
N PHE A 257 18.40 -1.27 8.61
CA PHE A 257 17.46 -0.88 7.57
C PHE A 257 17.59 0.59 7.19
N MET A 258 17.83 1.48 8.15
CA MET A 258 18.14 2.89 7.86
C MET A 258 19.40 3.04 7.01
N MET A 259 20.47 2.30 7.32
CA MET A 259 21.70 2.31 6.51
C MET A 259 21.50 1.74 5.11
N GLU A 260 20.62 0.74 4.97
CA GLU A 260 20.28 0.12 3.69
C GLU A 260 19.46 1.07 2.79
N SER A 261 18.57 1.88 3.38
CA SER A 261 17.74 2.85 2.67
C SER A 261 18.39 4.23 2.50
N LEU A 262 19.60 4.43 3.03
CA LEU A 262 20.27 5.72 3.01
C LEU A 262 20.59 6.15 1.58
N ALA A 263 20.08 7.31 1.17
CA ALA A 263 20.46 7.93 -0.09
C ALA A 263 21.96 8.27 -0.06
N LYS A 264 22.74 7.74 -1.00
CA LYS A 264 24.21 7.86 -1.02
C LYS A 264 24.71 9.26 -1.40
N GLY A 265 23.81 10.15 -1.81
CA GLY A 265 24.11 11.50 -2.22
C GLY A 265 22.90 12.15 -2.89
N PRO A 266 22.99 13.45 -3.21
CA PRO A 266 21.96 14.14 -3.98
C PRO A 266 21.85 13.52 -5.38
N SER A 267 20.65 13.58 -5.96
CA SER A 267 20.47 13.17 -7.34
C SER A 267 21.32 14.04 -8.28
N ILE A 268 21.95 13.40 -9.28
CA ILE A 268 22.66 14.09 -10.36
C ILE A 268 21.72 14.53 -11.49
N THR A 269 20.48 14.08 -11.47
CA THR A 269 19.44 14.47 -12.41
C THR A 269 18.53 15.51 -11.77
N ASN A 270 18.03 16.45 -12.59
CA ASN A 270 17.00 17.37 -12.12
C ASN A 270 15.74 16.60 -11.70
N PRO A 271 14.97 17.12 -10.71
CA PRO A 271 13.65 16.58 -10.39
C PRO A 271 12.77 16.50 -11.64
N CYS A 272 11.83 15.56 -11.66
CA CYS A 272 10.88 15.50 -12.76
C CYS A 272 10.05 16.81 -12.85
N THR A 273 9.45 17.04 -14.02
CA THR A 273 8.53 18.17 -14.17
C THR A 273 7.14 17.70 -13.78
N LEU A 274 6.53 18.34 -12.77
CA LEU A 274 5.15 18.05 -12.39
C LEU A 274 4.24 18.40 -13.57
N PRO A 275 3.44 17.45 -14.09
CA PRO A 275 2.50 17.74 -15.16
C PRO A 275 1.43 18.74 -14.66
N PRO A 276 0.84 19.54 -15.57
CA PRO A 276 -0.25 20.42 -15.20
C PRO A 276 -1.44 19.61 -14.64
N PRO A 277 -2.28 20.22 -13.78
CA PRO A 277 -3.49 19.57 -13.29
C PRO A 277 -4.36 19.06 -14.45
N TYR A 278 -5.07 17.96 -14.21
CA TYR A 278 -6.03 17.46 -15.19
C TYR A 278 -7.09 18.51 -15.53
N GLU A 279 -7.34 18.69 -16.81
CA GLU A 279 -8.52 19.41 -17.28
C GLU A 279 -9.79 18.80 -16.67
N PRO A 280 -10.78 19.61 -16.25
CA PRO A 280 -11.97 19.11 -15.55
C PRO A 280 -12.70 17.97 -16.27
N HIS A 281 -12.72 18.01 -17.60
CA HIS A 281 -13.34 16.96 -18.42
C HIS A 281 -12.56 15.63 -18.37
N VAL A 282 -11.22 15.67 -18.41
CA VAL A 282 -10.36 14.47 -18.33
C VAL A 282 -10.53 13.81 -16.96
N LEU A 283 -10.47 14.62 -15.89
CA LEU A 283 -10.71 14.14 -14.53
C LEU A 283 -12.11 13.54 -14.40
N GLY A 284 -13.13 14.21 -14.97
CA GLY A 284 -14.50 13.71 -14.99
C GLY A 284 -14.65 12.36 -15.69
N VAL A 285 -13.96 12.14 -16.82
CA VAL A 285 -13.94 10.85 -17.52
C VAL A 285 -13.27 9.78 -16.67
N PHE A 286 -12.13 10.08 -16.06
CA PHE A 286 -11.40 9.16 -15.18
C PHE A 286 -12.26 8.70 -13.99
N LEU A 287 -12.89 9.65 -13.29
CA LEU A 287 -13.77 9.36 -12.16
C LEU A 287 -15.01 8.58 -12.57
N ARG A 288 -15.64 8.94 -13.70
CA ARG A 288 -16.81 8.23 -14.23
C ARG A 288 -16.47 6.80 -14.60
N ARG A 289 -15.30 6.55 -15.22
CA ARG A 289 -14.82 5.20 -15.51
C ARG A 289 -14.71 4.36 -14.24
N LYS A 290 -14.10 4.91 -13.18
CA LYS A 290 -13.97 4.25 -11.88
C LYS A 290 -15.33 3.90 -11.28
N THR A 291 -16.27 4.84 -11.25
CA THR A 291 -17.63 4.59 -10.75
C THR A 291 -18.38 3.55 -11.59
N ASN A 292 -18.27 3.60 -12.92
CA ASN A 292 -18.96 2.68 -13.82
C ASN A 292 -18.43 1.24 -13.68
N SER A 293 -17.12 1.05 -13.53
CA SER A 293 -16.53 -0.29 -13.30
C SER A 293 -17.05 -0.91 -11.99
N ILE A 294 -17.17 -0.12 -10.92
CA ILE A 294 -17.72 -0.61 -9.64
C ILE A 294 -19.19 -1.01 -9.81
N LYS A 295 -20.01 -0.13 -10.40
CA LYS A 295 -21.44 -0.43 -10.65
C LYS A 295 -21.63 -1.67 -11.52
N GLN A 296 -20.75 -1.90 -12.49
CA GLN A 296 -20.79 -3.09 -13.33
C GLN A 296 -20.55 -4.37 -12.52
N VAL A 297 -19.57 -4.36 -11.62
CA VAL A 297 -19.29 -5.50 -10.71
C VAL A 297 -20.48 -5.75 -9.78
N GLU A 298 -21.07 -4.70 -9.20
CA GLU A 298 -22.26 -4.80 -8.34
C GLU A 298 -23.45 -5.42 -9.09
N GLU A 299 -23.65 -5.05 -10.36
CA GLU A 299 -24.69 -5.63 -11.20
C GLU A 299 -24.43 -7.12 -11.54
N TRP A 300 -23.18 -7.50 -11.78
CA TRP A 300 -22.83 -8.91 -11.97
C TRP A 300 -23.04 -9.74 -10.69
N GLU A 301 -22.67 -9.18 -9.54
CA GLU A 301 -22.89 -9.80 -8.22
C GLU A 301 -24.38 -10.03 -7.99
N ARG A 302 -25.22 -9.02 -8.22
CA ARG A 302 -26.67 -9.11 -8.07
C ARG A 302 -27.26 -10.22 -8.93
N ARG A 303 -26.91 -10.26 -10.23
CA ARG A 303 -27.40 -11.30 -11.15
C ARG A 303 -26.95 -12.70 -10.76
N TYR A 304 -25.73 -12.83 -10.25
CA TYR A 304 -25.22 -14.12 -9.76
C TYR A 304 -26.08 -14.65 -8.62
N TRP A 305 -26.37 -13.83 -7.60
CA TRP A 305 -27.19 -14.23 -6.47
C TRP A 305 -28.66 -14.51 -6.86
N GLU A 306 -29.27 -13.65 -7.68
CA GLU A 306 -30.62 -13.88 -8.21
C GLU A 306 -30.74 -15.20 -9.00
N SER A 307 -29.65 -15.62 -9.66
CA SER A 307 -29.63 -16.88 -10.41
C SER A 307 -29.52 -18.12 -9.53
N LEU A 308 -28.98 -17.98 -8.31
CA LEU A 308 -28.90 -19.06 -7.33
C LEU A 308 -30.23 -19.22 -6.58
N ASP A 309 -30.86 -18.10 -6.22
CA ASP A 309 -32.16 -18.11 -5.53
C ASP A 309 -33.27 -18.74 -6.39
N LYS A 310 -33.18 -18.61 -7.73
CA LYS A 310 -34.11 -19.27 -8.67
C LYS A 310 -33.87 -20.77 -8.84
N LYS A 311 -32.75 -21.30 -8.35
CA LYS A 311 -32.37 -22.73 -8.44
C LYS A 311 -32.64 -23.49 -7.14
N GLN A 312 -32.99 -22.80 -6.05
CA GLN A 312 -33.48 -23.37 -4.80
C GLN A 312 -35.00 -23.50 -4.84
#